data_AF-A0A834X9K3-F1
#
_entry.id   AF-A0A834X9K3-F1
#
_cell.length_a   1.000
_cell.length_b   1.000
_cell.length_c   1.000
_cell.angle_alpha   90.00
_cell.angle_beta   90.00
_cell.angle_gamma   90.00
#
_symmetry.space_group_name_H-M   'P 1'
#
loop_
_entity.id
_entity.type
_entity.pdbx_description
1 polymer ?
#
loop_
_entity_poly.entity_id
_entity_poly.type
_entity_poly.pdbx_seq_one_letter_code
_entity_poly.pdbx_strand_id
1 'polypeptide(L)'
;MNIQIKIGGFVDEEKKGARHAESRRQLVGSLTSLQFKESPISAPATIRLFFHDCFVEGCDGSILVASSSTKELAEKDAVENRELKMEGFETVRKAKALVESKCPGVVSCADILAIAARDYVHLLIKLFNSKGLSIEDMVALSGAHTIGFAHCKHFVTRLYHYRGKGQPDPYMDPKLMYALRMYCPSYGGSAGTVVPFDATTPFLFDHAYYAIAAIPVGVETQSKHRKRTKKSQPITAMRAVVQRVASAKVEIALSQVEGRLVSEIGPGLLVLVGLHDSDSDADADYICRKVLNMRLFPNENTGKGWDQSVMQRNYQVLLVSQFTLYGLLKGNKPDFHVAMPPERARPFYASLVDRFRNAYNTDAIKDGVFGAMMKVSLVNDGPVTMQLDSQSPKSAEA
;
A
#
# COMPACT_ATOMS: atom_id res chain seq x y z
N MET A 1 15.25 -2.96 -8.98
CA MET A 1 15.91 -2.02 -8.05
C MET A 1 16.49 -2.84 -6.91
N ASN A 2 17.80 -3.11 -6.95
CA ASN A 2 18.52 -3.69 -5.82
C ASN A 2 18.55 -2.64 -4.71
N ILE A 3 17.79 -2.88 -3.64
CA ILE A 3 17.92 -2.09 -2.42
C ILE A 3 19.22 -2.54 -1.77
N GLN A 4 20.33 -1.92 -2.19
CA GLN A 4 21.53 -1.89 -1.36
C GLN A 4 21.21 -1.08 -0.12
N ILE A 5 21.00 -1.76 1.00
CA ILE A 5 21.09 -1.16 2.31
C ILE A 5 22.53 -0.68 2.45
N LYS A 6 22.77 0.62 2.23
CA LYS A 6 24.03 1.27 2.63
C LYS A 6 24.08 1.22 4.16
N ILE A 7 24.75 0.21 4.68
CA ILE A 7 25.23 0.18 6.06
C ILE A 7 26.32 1.26 6.13
N GLY A 8 25.93 2.47 6.51
CA GLY A 8 26.87 3.56 6.73
C GLY A 8 27.77 3.23 7.91
N GLY A 9 29.08 3.12 7.66
CA GLY A 9 30.12 3.20 8.69
C GLY A 9 30.51 1.89 9.37
N PHE A 10 31.06 0.92 8.62
CA PHE A 10 32.04 0.00 9.20
C PHE A 10 33.42 0.49 8.78
N VAL A 11 33.99 1.37 9.61
CA VAL A 11 35.37 1.87 9.49
C VAL A 11 36.32 0.71 9.73
N ASP A 12 37.34 0.62 8.88
CA ASP A 12 38.58 -0.10 9.11
C ASP A 12 39.18 0.28 10.47
N GLU A 13 38.96 -0.54 11.51
CA GLU A 13 39.85 -0.59 12.67
C GLU A 13 40.12 -2.06 13.07
N GLU A 14 41.35 -2.47 12.77
CA GLU A 14 41.81 -3.83 12.72
C GLU A 14 41.79 -4.60 14.06
N LYS A 15 41.15 -5.77 14.01
CA LYS A 15 41.57 -7.05 14.62
C LYS A 15 41.55 -7.22 16.16
N LYS A 16 41.42 -6.19 17.00
CA LYS A 16 41.15 -6.36 18.46
C LYS A 16 39.68 -6.21 18.85
N GLY A 17 38.91 -5.38 18.15
CA GLY A 17 37.47 -5.14 18.40
C GLY A 17 36.53 -6.27 17.95
N ALA A 18 36.95 -7.08 16.97
CA ALA A 18 36.12 -8.13 16.37
C ALA A 18 35.77 -9.27 17.35
N ARG A 19 36.73 -9.72 18.18
CA ARG A 19 36.49 -10.81 19.16
C ARG A 19 35.51 -10.42 20.27
N HIS A 20 35.52 -9.15 20.70
CA HIS A 20 34.55 -8.65 21.67
C HIS A 20 33.17 -8.41 21.02
N ALA A 21 33.13 -8.00 19.74
CA ALA A 21 31.87 -7.85 18.99
C ALA A 21 31.16 -9.18 18.73
N GLU A 22 31.92 -10.24 18.44
CA GLU A 22 31.43 -11.61 18.30
C GLU A 22 30.76 -12.11 19.59
N SER A 23 31.41 -11.90 20.74
CA SER A 23 30.91 -12.30 22.06
C SER A 23 29.63 -11.54 22.47
N ARG A 24 29.52 -10.26 22.09
CA ARG A 24 28.32 -9.44 22.34
C ARG A 24 27.11 -9.90 21.53
N ARG A 25 27.30 -10.21 20.24
CA ARG A 25 26.24 -10.76 19.37
C ARG A 25 25.78 -12.13 19.86
N GLN A 26 26.69 -12.96 20.37
CA GLN A 26 26.34 -14.26 20.95
C GLN A 26 25.45 -14.15 22.20
N LEU A 27 25.62 -13.10 23.01
CA LEU A 27 24.79 -12.88 24.19
C LEU A 27 23.34 -12.58 23.83
N VAL A 28 23.13 -11.60 22.93
CA VAL A 28 21.78 -11.25 22.45
C VAL A 28 21.17 -12.44 21.72
N GLY A 29 21.93 -13.15 20.88
CA GLY A 29 21.48 -14.34 20.16
C GLY A 29 21.07 -15.51 21.07
N SER A 30 21.78 -15.74 22.17
CA SER A 30 21.43 -16.78 23.14
C SER A 30 20.10 -16.49 23.85
N LEU A 31 19.87 -15.21 24.17
CA LEU A 31 18.66 -14.74 24.82
C LEU A 31 17.46 -14.77 23.86
N THR A 32 17.61 -14.28 22.62
CA THR A 32 16.55 -14.32 21.62
C THR A 32 16.16 -15.75 21.29
N SER A 33 17.12 -16.68 21.20
CA SER A 33 16.80 -18.09 20.99
C SER A 33 16.05 -18.73 22.17
N LEU A 34 16.39 -18.37 23.41
CA LEU A 34 15.67 -18.87 24.59
C LEU A 34 14.25 -18.30 24.62
N GLN A 35 14.14 -16.98 24.44
CA GLN A 35 12.87 -16.26 24.49
C GLN A 35 11.94 -16.67 23.34
N PHE A 36 12.47 -17.00 22.16
CA PHE A 36 11.68 -17.54 21.06
C PHE A 36 11.09 -18.92 21.37
N LYS A 37 11.79 -19.76 22.14
CA LYS A 37 11.28 -21.06 22.57
C LYS A 37 10.19 -20.93 23.62
N GLU A 38 10.36 -20.01 24.57
CA GLU A 38 9.38 -19.77 25.65
C GLU A 38 8.14 -19.02 25.15
N SER A 39 8.36 -18.00 24.32
CA SER A 39 7.33 -17.10 23.82
C SER A 39 7.61 -16.73 22.36
N PRO A 40 7.10 -17.51 21.40
CA PRO A 40 7.30 -17.25 19.98
C PRO A 40 6.80 -15.87 19.52
N ILE A 41 5.85 -15.27 20.24
CA ILE A 41 5.32 -13.93 19.94
C ILE A 41 6.34 -12.80 20.18
N SER A 42 7.42 -13.08 20.90
CA SER A 42 8.54 -12.15 21.06
C SER A 42 9.19 -11.77 19.72
N ALA A 43 9.25 -12.69 18.76
CA ALA A 43 9.82 -12.44 17.44
C ALA A 43 9.05 -11.34 16.65
N PRO A 44 7.75 -11.50 16.34
CA PRO A 44 7.00 -10.47 15.63
C PRO A 44 6.85 -9.18 16.46
N ALA A 45 6.80 -9.28 17.79
CA ALA A 45 6.76 -8.11 18.66
C ALA A 45 8.02 -7.25 18.55
N THR A 46 9.20 -7.86 18.59
CA THR A 46 10.49 -7.16 18.48
C THR A 46 10.73 -6.63 17.07
N ILE A 47 10.36 -7.38 16.02
CA ILE A 47 10.48 -6.91 14.63
C ILE A 47 9.60 -5.68 14.40
N ARG A 48 8.35 -5.70 14.90
CA ARG A 48 7.47 -4.53 14.84
C ARG A 48 8.02 -3.36 15.63
N LEU A 49 8.55 -3.60 16.84
CA LEU A 49 9.17 -2.55 17.65
C LEU A 49 10.36 -1.88 16.93
N PHE A 50 11.20 -2.67 16.25
CA PHE A 50 12.31 -2.15 15.43
C PHE A 50 11.84 -1.33 14.23
N PHE A 51 10.76 -1.74 13.57
CA PHE A 51 10.14 -0.93 12.51
C PHE A 51 9.68 0.43 13.05
N HIS A 52 8.99 0.45 14.19
CA HIS A 52 8.48 1.67 14.80
C HIS A 52 9.61 2.60 15.28
N ASP A 53 10.72 2.06 15.78
CA ASP A 53 11.94 2.81 16.09
C ASP A 53 12.48 3.53 14.84
N CYS A 54 12.78 2.77 13.78
CA CYS A 54 13.41 3.34 12.59
C CYS A 54 12.52 4.29 11.76
N PHE A 55 11.20 4.23 11.92
CA PHE A 55 10.26 5.01 11.11
C PHE A 55 10.09 6.45 11.62
N VAL A 56 10.37 6.69 12.90
CA VAL A 56 10.28 8.01 13.53
C VAL A 56 11.70 8.46 13.86
N GLU A 57 12.17 9.52 13.20
CA GLU A 57 13.49 10.15 13.41
C GLU A 57 14.75 9.25 13.23
N GLY A 58 14.59 7.94 12.99
CA GLY A 58 15.65 7.00 12.67
C GLY A 58 15.83 5.93 13.75
N CYS A 59 16.72 4.96 13.54
CA CYS A 59 16.90 3.84 14.46
C CYS A 59 17.77 4.25 15.68
N ASP A 60 17.23 5.04 16.60
CA ASP A 60 17.97 5.63 17.72
C ASP A 60 17.53 5.13 19.11
N GLY A 61 16.47 4.31 19.19
CA GLY A 61 15.94 3.74 20.42
C GLY A 61 14.95 4.66 21.14
N SER A 62 14.52 5.78 20.55
CA SER A 62 13.56 6.72 21.13
C SER A 62 12.25 6.06 21.56
N ILE A 63 11.79 5.05 20.81
CA ILE A 63 10.57 4.28 21.07
C ILE A 63 10.61 3.53 22.42
N LEU A 64 11.80 3.32 22.99
CA LEU A 64 11.98 2.59 24.25
C LEU A 64 11.82 3.48 25.48
N VAL A 65 11.84 4.79 25.30
CA VAL A 65 11.75 5.79 26.37
C VAL A 65 10.30 5.88 26.87
N ALA A 66 10.11 5.93 28.19
CA ALA A 66 8.79 6.12 28.80
C ALA A 66 8.56 7.61 29.11
N SER A 67 7.31 8.08 29.03
CA SER A 67 6.98 9.47 29.38
C SER A 67 7.34 9.78 30.84
N SER A 68 8.21 10.76 31.05
CA SER A 68 8.45 11.36 32.36
C SER A 68 7.48 12.53 32.51
N SER A 69 6.55 12.42 33.46
CA SER A 69 5.42 13.32 33.68
C SER A 69 5.64 14.79 33.29
N THR A 70 4.74 15.29 32.42
CA THR A 70 4.36 16.70 32.17
C THR A 70 5.20 17.57 31.22
N LYS A 71 5.15 17.25 29.91
CA LYS A 71 4.82 18.22 28.81
C LYS A 71 5.03 17.62 27.42
N GLU A 72 5.86 16.60 27.31
CA GLU A 72 6.14 15.88 26.05
C GLU A 72 5.83 14.39 26.25
N LEU A 73 5.01 13.83 25.37
CA LEU A 73 4.72 12.40 25.36
C LEU A 73 5.87 11.70 24.66
N ALA A 74 6.44 10.68 25.30
CA ALA A 74 7.41 9.80 24.65
C ALA A 74 6.72 9.05 23.51
N GLU A 75 7.49 8.70 22.48
CA GLU A 75 6.97 7.95 21.33
C GLU A 75 6.25 6.67 21.73
N LYS A 76 6.75 5.99 22.76
CA LYS A 76 6.11 4.80 23.33
C LYS A 76 4.63 5.00 23.69
N ASP A 77 4.28 6.19 24.16
CA ASP A 77 2.94 6.54 24.63
C ASP A 77 2.07 7.20 23.54
N ALA A 78 2.64 7.39 22.33
CA ALA A 78 1.93 7.85 21.15
C ALA A 78 0.79 6.90 20.77
N VAL A 79 -0.24 7.43 20.12
CA VAL A 79 -1.50 6.72 19.87
C VAL A 79 -1.28 5.47 19.01
N GLU A 80 -0.33 5.56 18.08
CA GLU A 80 0.07 4.53 17.11
C GLU A 80 0.85 3.38 17.77
N ASN A 81 1.45 3.65 18.94
CA ASN A 81 2.38 2.76 19.63
C ASN A 81 1.75 2.02 20.83
N ARG A 82 0.52 2.39 21.23
CA ARG A 82 -0.21 1.77 22.36
C ARG A 82 -0.50 0.28 22.20
N GLU A 83 -0.56 -0.22 20.97
CA GLU A 83 -0.79 -1.64 20.69
C GLU A 83 0.50 -2.47 20.53
N LEU A 84 1.67 -1.83 20.67
CA LEU A 84 2.94 -2.55 20.65
C LEU A 84 3.00 -3.56 21.80
N LYS A 85 3.40 -4.79 21.45
CA LYS A 85 3.42 -5.92 22.38
C LYS A 85 4.56 -5.78 23.38
N MET A 86 4.26 -6.00 24.66
CA MET A 86 5.21 -5.88 25.76
C MET A 86 6.41 -6.83 25.61
N GLU A 87 6.23 -7.96 24.95
CA GLU A 87 7.26 -8.95 24.66
C GLU A 87 8.41 -8.37 23.81
N GLY A 88 8.11 -7.36 22.97
CA GLY A 88 9.12 -6.64 22.20
C GLY A 88 10.03 -5.81 23.11
N PHE A 89 9.43 -5.02 24.00
CA PHE A 89 10.14 -4.21 25.00
C PHE A 89 10.90 -5.08 26.00
N GLU A 90 10.31 -6.21 26.39
CA GLU A 90 10.92 -7.16 27.32
C GLU A 90 12.16 -7.83 26.73
N THR A 91 12.15 -8.14 25.43
CA THR A 91 13.35 -8.62 24.73
C THR A 91 14.50 -7.63 24.90
N VAL A 92 14.25 -6.34 24.63
CA VAL A 92 15.29 -5.30 24.74
C VAL A 92 15.73 -5.13 26.19
N ARG A 93 14.79 -5.13 27.15
CA ARG A 93 15.09 -4.97 28.58
C ARG A 93 15.95 -6.11 29.11
N LYS A 94 15.59 -7.36 28.83
CA LYS A 94 16.38 -8.54 29.26
C LYS A 94 17.74 -8.58 28.57
N ALA A 95 17.79 -8.29 27.27
CA ALA A 95 19.05 -8.22 26.53
C ALA A 95 19.97 -7.11 27.08
N LYS A 96 19.43 -5.92 27.37
CA LYS A 96 20.17 -4.82 27.98
C LYS A 96 20.72 -5.21 29.35
N ALA A 97 19.91 -5.82 30.22
CA ALA A 97 20.38 -6.27 31.53
C ALA A 97 21.54 -7.29 31.42
N LEU A 98 21.42 -8.26 30.49
CA LEU A 98 22.47 -9.25 30.24
C LEU A 98 23.74 -8.61 29.68
N VAL A 99 23.61 -7.69 28.73
CA VAL A 99 24.75 -7.01 28.11
C VAL A 99 25.44 -6.07 29.10
N GLU A 100 24.70 -5.32 29.92
CA GLU A 100 25.25 -4.46 30.96
C GLU A 100 26.01 -5.26 32.03
N SER A 101 25.59 -6.49 32.35
CA SER A 101 26.32 -7.34 33.31
C SER A 101 27.74 -7.71 32.86
N LYS A 102 28.02 -7.66 31.55
CA LYS A 102 29.32 -8.03 30.98
C LYS A 102 30.06 -6.85 30.38
N CYS A 103 29.34 -5.86 29.87
CA CYS A 103 29.87 -4.69 29.17
C CYS A 103 29.07 -3.42 29.56
N PRO A 104 29.28 -2.88 30.77
CA PRO A 104 28.53 -1.72 31.25
C PRO A 104 28.72 -0.49 30.35
N GLY A 105 27.62 0.12 29.90
CA GLY A 105 27.64 1.39 29.15
C GLY A 105 28.19 1.33 27.73
N VAL A 106 28.47 0.14 27.18
CA VAL A 106 29.12 -0.01 25.86
C VAL A 106 28.13 -0.16 24.71
N VAL A 107 27.02 -0.88 24.92
CA VAL A 107 26.08 -1.23 23.84
C VAL A 107 24.80 -0.41 23.95
N SER A 108 24.44 0.30 22.88
CA SER A 108 23.23 1.11 22.82
C SER A 108 21.97 0.24 22.81
N CYS A 109 20.84 0.79 23.27
CA CYS A 109 19.56 0.09 23.21
C CYS A 109 19.06 -0.10 21.76
N ALA A 110 19.37 0.85 20.88
CA ALA A 110 19.09 0.77 19.44
C ALA A 110 19.83 -0.41 18.79
N ASP A 111 21.12 -0.60 19.09
CA ASP A 111 21.89 -1.74 18.59
C ASP A 111 21.33 -3.07 19.08
N ILE A 112 20.90 -3.13 20.35
CA ILE A 112 20.28 -4.33 20.92
C ILE A 112 18.97 -4.66 20.19
N LEU A 113 18.15 -3.64 19.91
CA LEU A 113 16.89 -3.81 19.18
C LEU A 113 17.14 -4.29 17.74
N ALA A 114 18.10 -3.68 17.03
CA ALA A 114 18.47 -4.08 15.67
C ALA A 114 19.04 -5.51 15.61
N ILE A 115 19.93 -5.87 16.54
CA ILE A 115 20.50 -7.22 16.63
C ILE A 115 19.40 -8.24 16.94
N ALA A 116 18.52 -7.93 17.90
CA ALA A 116 17.43 -8.83 18.27
C ALA A 116 16.43 -9.05 17.13
N ALA A 117 16.08 -7.99 16.39
CA ALA A 117 15.21 -8.08 15.21
C ALA A 117 15.83 -8.99 14.13
N ARG A 118 17.12 -8.81 13.83
CA ARG A 118 17.86 -9.68 12.89
C ARG A 118 17.86 -11.15 13.35
N ASP A 119 18.14 -11.39 14.62
CA ASP A 119 18.22 -12.75 15.17
C ASP A 119 16.86 -13.46 15.11
N TYR A 120 15.76 -12.75 15.41
CA TYR A 120 14.42 -13.31 15.27
C TYR A 120 14.05 -13.62 13.82
N VAL A 121 14.43 -12.78 12.85
CA VAL A 121 14.25 -13.10 11.42
C VAL A 121 14.98 -14.39 11.06
N HIS A 122 16.21 -14.57 11.51
CA HIS A 122 16.94 -15.83 11.27
C HIS A 122 16.30 -17.05 11.96
N LEU A 123 15.76 -16.88 13.17
CA LEU A 123 15.03 -17.95 13.87
C LEU A 123 13.72 -18.31 13.15
N LEU A 124 13.01 -17.33 12.62
CA LEU A 124 11.81 -17.54 11.79
C LEU A 124 12.15 -18.28 10.50
N ILE A 125 13.20 -17.87 9.77
CA ILE A 125 13.65 -18.57 8.56
C ILE A 125 13.98 -20.04 8.88
N LYS A 126 14.69 -20.30 9.97
CA LYS A 126 15.01 -21.68 10.40
C LYS A 126 13.74 -22.49 10.72
N LEU A 127 12.76 -21.88 11.38
CA LEU A 127 11.48 -22.52 11.68
C LEU A 127 10.73 -22.88 10.40
N PHE A 128 10.66 -21.97 9.43
CA PHE A 128 9.98 -22.19 8.15
C PHE A 128 10.68 -23.27 7.33
N ASN A 129 12.01 -23.22 7.25
CA ASN A 129 12.80 -24.27 6.60
C ASN A 129 12.57 -25.65 7.25
N SER A 130 12.40 -25.72 8.57
CA SER A 130 12.08 -26.98 9.27
C SER A 130 10.71 -27.56 8.89
N LYS A 131 9.84 -26.76 8.28
CA LYS A 131 8.53 -27.14 7.76
C LYS A 131 8.50 -27.30 6.24
N GLY A 132 9.67 -27.24 5.59
CA GLY A 132 9.80 -27.34 4.14
C GLY A 132 9.33 -26.10 3.38
N LEU A 133 9.23 -24.95 4.07
CA LEU A 133 8.80 -23.67 3.50
C LEU A 133 10.01 -22.80 3.20
N SER A 134 10.03 -22.16 2.04
CA SER A 134 11.12 -21.28 1.62
C SER A 134 11.08 -19.89 2.28
N ILE A 135 12.09 -19.06 2.02
CA ILE A 135 12.09 -17.66 2.48
C ILE A 135 10.95 -16.89 1.79
N GLU A 136 10.67 -17.21 0.53
CA GLU A 136 9.53 -16.66 -0.22
C GLU A 136 8.21 -17.04 0.44
N ASP A 137 8.06 -18.31 0.87
CA ASP A 137 6.89 -18.76 1.63
C ASP A 137 6.78 -18.04 2.98
N MET A 138 7.89 -17.81 3.67
CA MET A 138 7.90 -17.04 4.91
C MET A 138 7.45 -15.60 4.69
N VAL A 139 7.92 -14.93 3.63
CA VAL A 139 7.50 -13.58 3.28
C VAL A 139 6.01 -13.56 2.89
N ALA A 140 5.55 -14.53 2.10
CA ALA A 140 4.16 -14.69 1.71
C ALA A 140 3.25 -14.97 2.92
N LEU A 141 3.63 -15.88 3.81
CA LEU A 141 2.88 -16.24 5.02
C LEU A 141 2.96 -15.19 6.12
N SER A 142 4.02 -14.39 6.18
CA SER A 142 4.05 -13.18 7.03
C SER A 142 3.04 -12.15 6.53
N GLY A 143 2.78 -12.14 5.23
CA GLY A 143 1.65 -11.45 4.63
C GLY A 143 0.29 -12.08 4.99
N ALA A 144 0.19 -13.32 5.48
CA ALA A 144 -1.09 -13.95 5.84
C ALA A 144 -1.79 -13.29 7.06
N HIS A 145 -1.15 -12.36 7.77
CA HIS A 145 -1.90 -11.43 8.64
C HIS A 145 -2.80 -10.45 7.85
N THR A 146 -2.76 -10.49 6.51
CA THR A 146 -3.69 -9.85 5.55
C THR A 146 -4.86 -10.76 5.14
N ILE A 147 -4.82 -12.08 5.40
CA ILE A 147 -5.88 -13.05 5.06
C ILE A 147 -6.05 -14.03 6.21
N GLY A 148 -7.21 -13.98 6.87
CA GLY A 148 -7.55 -14.95 7.90
C GLY A 148 -8.82 -14.57 8.62
N PHE A 149 -9.26 -15.43 9.52
CA PHE A 149 -10.54 -15.33 10.19
C PHE A 149 -10.33 -15.31 11.71
N ALA A 150 -10.91 -14.33 12.39
CA ALA A 150 -10.90 -14.21 13.84
C ALA A 150 -12.25 -14.63 14.41
N HIS A 151 -12.25 -15.52 15.40
CA HIS A 151 -13.49 -15.82 16.12
C HIS A 151 -13.99 -14.60 16.89
N CYS A 152 -15.29 -14.32 16.80
CA CYS A 152 -15.95 -13.21 17.50
C CYS A 152 -15.60 -13.15 18.99
N LYS A 153 -15.42 -14.31 19.65
CA LYS A 153 -15.08 -14.43 21.07
C LYS A 153 -13.87 -13.60 21.52
N HIS A 154 -12.94 -13.30 20.60
CA HIS A 154 -11.71 -12.57 20.94
C HIS A 154 -11.89 -11.05 21.02
N PHE A 155 -12.96 -10.49 20.43
CA PHE A 155 -13.13 -9.03 20.34
C PHE A 155 -14.58 -8.55 20.55
N VAL A 156 -15.56 -9.46 20.72
CA VAL A 156 -16.96 -9.11 21.00
C VAL A 156 -17.12 -8.28 22.28
N THR A 157 -16.24 -8.49 23.27
CA THR A 157 -16.20 -7.65 24.49
C THR A 157 -15.84 -6.21 24.16
N ARG A 158 -14.98 -5.95 23.18
CA ARG A 158 -14.69 -4.58 22.70
C ARG A 158 -15.86 -3.97 21.92
N LEU A 159 -16.71 -4.78 21.29
CA LEU A 159 -17.87 -4.30 20.52
C LEU A 159 -19.04 -3.87 21.39
N TYR A 160 -19.22 -4.48 22.55
CA TYR A 160 -20.40 -4.26 23.38
C TYR A 160 -20.07 -3.90 24.82
N HIS A 161 -19.10 -4.57 25.43
CA HIS A 161 -18.84 -4.54 26.87
C HIS A 161 -17.40 -4.11 27.20
N TYR A 162 -16.93 -2.99 26.64
CA TYR A 162 -15.54 -2.57 26.75
C TYR A 162 -15.20 -2.24 28.22
N ARG A 163 -14.16 -2.92 28.75
CA ARG A 163 -13.76 -2.85 30.17
C ARG A 163 -14.93 -3.10 31.14
N GLY A 164 -15.85 -3.99 30.80
CA GLY A 164 -17.00 -4.36 31.63
C GLY A 164 -18.09 -3.29 31.72
N LYS A 165 -17.97 -2.20 30.95
CA LYS A 165 -19.02 -1.19 30.77
C LYS A 165 -19.86 -1.60 29.56
N GLY A 166 -21.19 -1.47 29.60
CA GLY A 166 -22.09 -1.80 28.48
C GLY A 166 -22.00 -0.86 27.26
N GLN A 167 -20.78 -0.44 26.91
CA GLN A 167 -20.46 0.48 25.83
C GLN A 167 -19.35 -0.13 24.94
N PRO A 168 -19.35 0.18 23.63
CA PRO A 168 -18.26 -0.20 22.75
C PRO A 168 -16.94 0.48 23.14
N ASP A 169 -15.84 -0.09 22.66
CA ASP A 169 -14.52 0.49 22.78
C ASP A 169 -14.50 1.88 22.10
N PRO A 170 -14.29 2.97 22.87
CA PRO A 170 -14.35 4.33 22.34
C PRO A 170 -13.18 4.65 21.39
N TYR A 171 -12.17 3.79 21.33
CA TYR A 171 -11.02 3.93 20.43
C TYR A 171 -11.15 3.09 19.15
N MET A 172 -12.23 2.30 19.02
CA MET A 172 -12.50 1.54 17.80
C MET A 172 -13.14 2.45 16.75
N ASP A 173 -12.65 2.39 15.51
CA ASP A 173 -13.24 3.15 14.41
C ASP A 173 -14.76 2.85 14.31
N PRO A 174 -15.64 3.86 14.30
CA PRO A 174 -17.08 3.65 14.31
C PRO A 174 -17.61 2.84 13.12
N LYS A 175 -16.95 2.92 11.94
CA LYS A 175 -17.35 2.16 10.75
C LYS A 175 -16.92 0.70 10.89
N LEU A 176 -15.70 0.46 11.37
CA LEU A 176 -15.22 -0.88 11.70
C LEU A 176 -16.09 -1.53 12.77
N MET A 177 -16.42 -0.80 13.84
CA MET A 177 -17.33 -1.27 14.89
C MET A 177 -18.70 -1.66 14.32
N TYR A 178 -19.29 -0.82 13.47
CA TYR A 178 -20.59 -1.10 12.87
C TYR A 178 -20.55 -2.33 11.95
N ALA A 179 -19.48 -2.49 11.16
CA ALA A 179 -19.27 -3.67 10.34
C ALA A 179 -19.09 -4.95 11.18
N LEU A 180 -18.22 -4.91 12.20
CA LEU A 180 -17.99 -6.05 13.10
C LEU A 180 -19.25 -6.46 13.88
N ARG A 181 -20.13 -5.51 14.23
CA ARG A 181 -21.42 -5.79 14.88
C ARG A 181 -22.44 -6.49 13.96
N MET A 182 -22.33 -6.34 12.64
CA MET A 182 -23.16 -7.12 11.70
C MET A 182 -22.76 -8.59 11.68
N TYR A 183 -21.46 -8.88 11.81
CA TYR A 183 -20.95 -10.24 11.82
C TYR A 183 -21.01 -10.91 13.20
N CYS A 184 -20.79 -10.14 14.27
CA CYS A 184 -20.76 -10.60 15.64
C CYS A 184 -21.86 -9.91 16.47
N PRO A 185 -23.14 -10.31 16.37
CA PRO A 185 -24.22 -9.70 17.12
C PRO A 185 -24.13 -10.01 18.64
N SER A 186 -24.68 -9.12 19.47
CA SER A 186 -24.69 -9.25 20.95
C SER A 186 -25.48 -10.46 21.46
N TYR A 187 -26.42 -10.97 20.65
CA TYR A 187 -27.25 -12.14 20.95
C TYR A 187 -27.55 -12.93 19.67
N GLY A 188 -27.65 -14.27 19.77
CA GLY A 188 -28.07 -15.14 18.66
C GLY A 188 -26.96 -15.58 17.68
N GLY A 189 -25.68 -15.29 17.96
CA GLY A 189 -24.55 -15.75 17.15
C GLY A 189 -24.02 -17.13 17.56
N SER A 190 -23.50 -17.91 16.60
CA SER A 190 -22.87 -19.21 16.88
C SER A 190 -21.48 -19.04 17.52
N ALA A 191 -21.07 -19.93 18.43
CA ALA A 191 -19.73 -19.89 19.03
C ALA A 191 -18.58 -20.09 18.02
N GLY A 192 -18.91 -20.60 16.83
CA GLY A 192 -17.99 -20.79 15.71
C GLY A 192 -17.91 -19.62 14.74
N THR A 193 -18.66 -18.52 14.94
CA THR A 193 -18.67 -17.40 14.01
C THR A 193 -17.30 -16.72 13.96
N VAL A 194 -16.76 -16.62 12.75
CA VAL A 194 -15.50 -15.97 12.45
C VAL A 194 -15.70 -14.77 11.54
N VAL A 195 -14.84 -13.78 11.68
CA VAL A 195 -14.83 -12.55 10.87
C VAL A 195 -13.47 -12.41 10.22
N PRO A 196 -13.39 -12.05 8.94
CA PRO A 196 -12.10 -11.87 8.31
C PRO A 196 -11.32 -10.71 8.95
N PHE A 197 -10.01 -10.87 9.08
CA PHE A 197 -9.11 -9.82 9.58
C PHE A 197 -9.06 -8.61 8.64
N ASP A 198 -9.32 -8.84 7.36
CA ASP A 198 -9.56 -7.80 6.37
C ASP A 198 -11.00 -7.90 5.85
N ALA A 199 -11.83 -6.90 6.18
CA ALA A 199 -13.22 -6.81 5.75
C ALA A 199 -13.37 -6.36 4.28
N THR A 200 -12.27 -5.99 3.62
CA THR A 200 -12.25 -5.44 2.26
C THR A 200 -11.93 -6.52 1.24
N THR A 201 -10.88 -7.31 1.48
CA THR A 201 -10.39 -8.34 0.57
C THR A 201 -10.08 -9.66 1.29
N PRO A 202 -11.09 -10.29 1.95
CA PRO A 202 -10.91 -11.41 2.88
C PRO A 202 -10.31 -12.70 2.28
N PHE A 203 -10.20 -12.79 0.96
CA PHE A 203 -9.72 -13.97 0.22
C PHE A 203 -8.64 -13.62 -0.81
N LEU A 204 -8.18 -12.37 -0.85
CA LEU A 204 -7.25 -11.86 -1.85
C LEU A 204 -5.95 -11.43 -1.16
N PHE A 205 -4.83 -11.92 -1.70
CA PHE A 205 -3.51 -11.57 -1.20
C PHE A 205 -3.06 -10.29 -1.88
N ASP A 206 -3.42 -9.16 -1.28
CA ASP A 206 -3.04 -7.84 -1.77
C ASP A 206 -2.46 -6.95 -0.66
N HIS A 207 -2.06 -5.75 -1.05
CA HIS A 207 -1.41 -4.76 -0.19
C HIS A 207 -2.43 -3.89 0.58
N ALA A 208 -3.73 -4.20 0.56
CA ALA A 208 -4.76 -3.39 1.20
C ALA A 208 -4.53 -3.27 2.72
N TYR A 209 -3.90 -4.26 3.36
CA TYR A 209 -3.43 -4.15 4.74
C TYR A 209 -2.45 -2.97 4.95
N TYR A 210 -1.49 -2.77 4.03
CA TYR A 210 -0.57 -1.65 4.10
C TYR A 210 -1.25 -0.31 3.84
N ALA A 211 -2.34 -0.29 3.07
CA ALA A 211 -3.14 0.92 2.86
C ALA A 211 -3.94 1.34 4.10
N ILE A 212 -4.35 0.39 4.94
CA ILE A 212 -5.01 0.65 6.23
C ILE A 212 -3.98 1.12 7.28
N ALA A 213 -2.73 0.62 7.23
CA ALA A 213 -1.65 1.06 8.11
C ALA A 213 -1.01 2.40 7.71
N ALA A 214 -1.22 2.87 6.48
CA ALA A 214 -0.64 4.10 5.93
C ALA A 214 -1.56 5.33 6.00
N ILE A 215 -2.55 5.36 6.90
CA ILE A 215 -3.20 6.62 7.26
C ILE A 215 -2.24 7.38 8.18
N PRO A 216 -1.71 8.54 7.77
CA PRO A 216 -0.85 9.35 8.64
C PRO A 216 -1.70 9.86 9.79
N VAL A 217 -1.42 9.42 11.01
CA VAL A 217 -1.91 10.11 12.21
C VAL A 217 -1.01 11.33 12.41
N GLY A 218 -1.31 12.37 11.64
CA GLY A 218 -0.73 13.70 11.81
C GLY A 218 -1.41 14.41 12.97
N VAL A 219 -0.62 14.76 13.97
CA VAL A 219 -0.93 15.67 15.07
C VAL A 219 -1.51 16.98 14.53
N GLU A 220 -2.77 17.28 14.83
CA GLU A 220 -3.35 18.62 14.63
C GLU A 220 -3.31 19.37 15.96
N THR A 221 -2.16 19.98 16.28
CA THR A 221 -2.13 21.06 17.27
C THR A 221 -2.77 22.31 16.67
N GLN A 222 -3.76 22.83 17.39
CA GLN A 222 -4.63 23.93 17.03
C GLN A 222 -3.90 25.13 16.38
N SER A 223 -4.30 25.49 15.17
CA SER A 223 -4.30 26.87 14.72
C SER A 223 -5.65 27.20 14.08
N LYS A 224 -6.34 28.13 14.75
CA LYS A 224 -7.65 28.68 14.38
C LYS A 224 -7.56 29.36 13.02
N HIS A 225 -7.87 28.67 11.92
CA HIS A 225 -8.38 29.28 10.68
C HIS A 225 -9.28 28.26 9.96
N ARG A 226 -10.57 28.31 10.28
CA ARG A 226 -11.64 27.56 9.59
C ARG A 226 -11.75 28.06 8.14
N LYS A 227 -10.90 27.55 7.24
CA LYS A 227 -11.18 27.54 5.80
C LYS A 227 -11.91 26.24 5.51
N ARG A 228 -13.17 26.37 5.10
CA ARG A 228 -14.06 25.27 4.65
C ARG A 228 -13.28 24.36 3.70
N THR A 229 -13.01 23.13 4.10
CA THR A 229 -12.54 22.09 3.19
C THR A 229 -13.62 21.88 2.13
N LYS A 230 -13.27 22.14 0.87
CA LYS A 230 -14.12 21.82 -0.28
C LYS A 230 -14.39 20.32 -0.23
N LYS A 231 -15.66 19.90 -0.12
CA LYS A 231 -16.07 18.52 -0.43
C LYS A 231 -15.43 18.16 -1.78
N SER A 232 -14.85 16.97 -1.91
CA SER A 232 -14.43 16.45 -3.21
C SER A 232 -15.64 16.55 -4.14
N GLN A 233 -15.58 17.45 -5.12
CA GLN A 233 -16.64 17.60 -6.11
C GLN A 233 -16.82 16.24 -6.81
N PRO A 234 -18.06 15.79 -7.06
CA PRO A 234 -18.28 14.61 -7.89
C PRO A 234 -17.60 14.83 -9.24
N ILE A 235 -16.95 13.80 -9.77
CA ILE A 235 -16.28 13.87 -11.06
C ILE A 235 -17.39 13.89 -12.12
N THR A 236 -17.57 15.02 -12.80
CA THR A 236 -18.67 15.23 -13.76
C THR A 236 -18.24 15.11 -15.22
N ALA A 237 -17.10 14.46 -15.50
CA ALA A 237 -16.41 14.60 -16.77
C ALA A 237 -15.70 13.32 -17.25
N MET A 238 -15.46 13.22 -18.55
CA MET A 238 -14.63 12.19 -19.18
C MET A 238 -13.27 12.17 -18.51
N ARG A 239 -12.80 10.97 -18.14
CA ARG A 239 -11.51 10.78 -17.48
C ARG A 239 -10.58 9.90 -18.30
N ALA A 240 -9.35 10.33 -18.45
CA ALA A 240 -8.29 9.51 -19.02
C ALA A 240 -7.09 9.41 -18.06
N VAL A 241 -6.64 8.18 -17.78
CA VAL A 241 -5.38 7.92 -17.10
C VAL A 241 -4.37 7.48 -18.15
N VAL A 242 -3.35 8.30 -18.36
CA VAL A 242 -2.33 8.12 -19.39
C VAL A 242 -1.04 7.69 -18.74
N GLN A 243 -0.54 6.52 -19.13
CA GLN A 243 0.70 5.94 -18.62
C GLN A 243 1.70 5.85 -19.76
N ARG A 244 2.94 6.29 -19.52
CA ARG A 244 4.04 6.12 -20.47
C ARG A 244 4.57 4.71 -20.39
N VAL A 245 4.60 4.01 -21.52
CA VAL A 245 4.94 2.59 -21.57
C VAL A 245 6.03 2.32 -22.60
N ALA A 246 6.93 1.39 -22.26
CA ALA A 246 7.88 0.81 -23.20
C ALA A 246 7.22 -0.25 -24.09
N SER A 247 6.22 -0.94 -23.54
CA SER A 247 5.32 -1.84 -24.25
C SER A 247 4.03 -2.04 -23.45
N ALA A 248 2.93 -2.31 -24.14
CA ALA A 248 1.69 -2.73 -23.52
C ALA A 248 0.89 -3.65 -24.43
N LYS A 249 0.19 -4.63 -23.86
CA LYS A 249 -0.64 -5.57 -24.61
C LYS A 249 -1.95 -5.89 -23.91
N VAL A 250 -2.94 -6.25 -24.71
CA VAL A 250 -4.27 -6.66 -24.29
C VAL A 250 -4.53 -8.07 -24.77
N GLU A 251 -4.89 -8.95 -23.84
CA GLU A 251 -5.31 -10.32 -24.13
C GLU A 251 -6.73 -10.54 -23.59
N ILE A 252 -7.54 -11.33 -24.30
CA ILE A 252 -8.83 -11.79 -23.78
C ILE A 252 -8.66 -13.23 -23.32
N ALA A 253 -9.12 -13.53 -22.11
CA ALA A 253 -9.13 -14.89 -21.61
C ALA A 253 -10.10 -15.76 -22.43
N LEU A 254 -9.59 -16.75 -23.16
CA LEU A 254 -10.40 -17.82 -23.75
C LEU A 254 -10.62 -18.96 -22.73
N SER A 255 -9.68 -19.13 -21.80
CA SER A 255 -9.74 -20.04 -20.65
C SER A 255 -8.88 -19.51 -19.48
N GLN A 256 -8.79 -20.24 -18.35
CA GLN A 256 -7.91 -19.86 -17.23
C GLN A 256 -6.42 -19.87 -17.58
N VAL A 257 -6.02 -20.60 -18.62
CA VAL A 257 -4.61 -20.83 -18.98
C VAL A 257 -4.22 -20.15 -20.30
N GLU A 258 -5.18 -19.93 -21.20
CA GLU A 258 -4.90 -19.45 -22.56
C GLU A 258 -5.62 -18.12 -22.84
N GLY A 259 -4.82 -17.11 -23.21
CA GLY A 259 -5.30 -15.79 -23.62
C GLY A 259 -5.08 -15.59 -25.12
N ARG A 260 -6.07 -15.03 -25.81
CA ARG A 260 -5.91 -14.58 -27.21
C ARG A 260 -5.40 -13.15 -27.20
N LEU A 261 -4.25 -12.92 -27.82
CA LEU A 261 -3.74 -11.57 -28.06
C LEU A 261 -4.75 -10.80 -28.93
N VAL A 262 -5.20 -9.66 -28.41
CA VAL A 262 -6.08 -8.72 -29.13
C VAL A 262 -5.24 -7.66 -29.80
N SER A 263 -4.34 -7.05 -29.03
CA SER A 263 -3.62 -5.87 -29.45
C SER A 263 -2.34 -5.69 -28.63
N GLU A 264 -1.33 -5.12 -29.26
CA GLU A 264 -0.03 -4.86 -28.66
C GLU A 264 0.52 -3.55 -29.22
N ILE A 265 1.19 -2.79 -28.35
CA ILE A 265 1.97 -1.61 -28.69
C ILE A 265 3.39 -1.74 -28.15
N GLY A 266 4.33 -1.17 -28.88
CA GLY A 266 5.69 -0.91 -28.42
C GLY A 266 5.77 0.36 -27.57
N PRO A 267 6.83 1.18 -27.74
CA PRO A 267 6.96 2.44 -27.02
C PRO A 267 5.80 3.39 -27.32
N GLY A 268 5.21 3.96 -26.26
CA GLY A 268 4.03 4.79 -26.44
C GLY A 268 3.25 5.09 -25.16
N LEU A 269 1.94 5.19 -25.31
CA LEU A 269 1.01 5.53 -24.24
C LEU A 269 -0.06 4.46 -24.08
N LEU A 270 -0.23 3.96 -22.85
CA LEU A 270 -1.43 3.24 -22.45
C LEU A 270 -2.42 4.23 -21.85
N VAL A 271 -3.63 4.27 -22.38
CA VAL A 271 -4.65 5.24 -21.99
C VAL A 271 -5.90 4.51 -21.53
N LEU A 272 -6.13 4.52 -20.22
CA LEU A 272 -7.37 4.03 -19.63
C LEU A 272 -8.42 5.14 -19.73
N VAL A 273 -9.53 4.87 -20.40
CA VAL A 273 -10.59 5.86 -20.66
C VAL A 273 -11.86 5.51 -19.90
N GLY A 274 -12.27 6.41 -19.01
CA GLY A 274 -13.57 6.42 -18.37
C GLY A 274 -14.50 7.34 -19.14
N LEU A 275 -15.70 6.85 -19.44
CA LEU A 275 -16.81 7.62 -20.00
C LEU A 275 -17.84 7.91 -18.91
N HIS A 276 -18.12 9.18 -18.65
CA HIS A 276 -19.14 9.66 -17.72
C HIS A 276 -20.51 9.75 -18.42
N ASP A 277 -21.59 9.58 -17.68
CA ASP A 277 -22.96 9.54 -18.22
C ASP A 277 -23.36 10.84 -18.96
N SER A 278 -22.78 11.97 -18.58
CA SER A 278 -23.01 13.28 -19.21
C SER A 278 -22.00 13.68 -20.28
N ASP A 279 -21.09 12.79 -20.69
CA ASP A 279 -20.06 13.14 -21.67
C ASP A 279 -20.65 13.38 -23.06
N SER A 280 -20.05 14.36 -23.74
CA SER A 280 -20.39 14.77 -25.10
C SER A 280 -19.23 14.56 -26.06
N ASP A 281 -19.49 14.68 -27.36
CA ASP A 281 -18.44 14.61 -28.39
C ASP A 281 -17.32 15.66 -28.17
N ALA A 282 -17.64 16.81 -27.57
CA ALA A 282 -16.65 17.83 -27.24
C ALA A 282 -15.65 17.36 -26.16
N ASP A 283 -16.11 16.54 -25.21
CA ASP A 283 -15.26 15.93 -24.19
C ASP A 283 -14.29 14.93 -24.80
N ALA A 284 -14.79 14.09 -25.73
CA ALA A 284 -14.00 13.15 -26.50
C ALA A 284 -12.92 13.85 -27.34
N ASP A 285 -13.29 14.94 -28.04
CA ASP A 285 -12.35 15.75 -28.83
C ASP A 285 -11.28 16.42 -27.96
N TYR A 286 -11.66 16.90 -26.77
CA TYR A 286 -10.71 17.47 -25.82
C TYR A 286 -9.68 16.43 -25.37
N ILE A 287 -10.13 15.24 -24.94
CA ILE A 287 -9.24 14.17 -24.48
C ILE A 287 -8.33 13.69 -25.62
N CYS A 288 -8.88 13.45 -26.82
CA CYS A 288 -8.11 13.06 -28.00
C CYS A 288 -6.97 14.04 -28.28
N ARG A 289 -7.31 15.33 -28.43
CA ARG A 289 -6.34 16.39 -28.71
C ARG A 289 -5.30 16.51 -27.60
N LYS A 290 -5.71 16.42 -26.32
CA LYS A 290 -4.78 16.51 -25.19
C LYS A 290 -3.80 15.35 -25.20
N VAL A 291 -4.29 14.11 -25.22
CA VAL A 291 -3.44 12.90 -25.16
C VAL A 291 -2.39 12.90 -26.27
N LEU A 292 -2.79 13.19 -27.51
CA LEU A 292 -1.87 13.18 -28.65
C LEU A 292 -0.79 14.28 -28.60
N ASN A 293 -1.08 15.42 -27.95
CA ASN A 293 -0.19 16.56 -27.88
C ASN A 293 0.57 16.70 -26.55
N MET A 294 0.31 15.85 -25.56
CA MET A 294 1.02 15.90 -24.28
C MET A 294 2.51 15.59 -24.47
N ARG A 295 3.37 16.45 -23.91
CA ARG A 295 4.83 16.36 -24.02
C ARG A 295 5.40 15.46 -22.91
N LEU A 296 5.19 14.16 -23.02
CA LEU A 296 5.59 13.18 -22.01
C LEU A 296 6.95 12.52 -22.30
N PHE A 297 7.53 12.78 -23.46
CA PHE A 297 8.78 12.14 -23.88
C PHE A 297 9.95 13.14 -23.82
N PRO A 298 11.14 12.66 -23.44
CA PRO A 298 12.34 13.48 -23.48
C PRO A 298 12.68 13.82 -24.94
N ASN A 299 13.43 14.89 -25.15
CA ASN A 299 14.02 15.23 -26.43
C ASN A 299 15.53 14.98 -26.34
N GLU A 300 16.01 13.99 -27.09
CA GLU A 300 17.43 13.60 -27.09
C GLU A 300 18.34 14.69 -27.65
N ASN A 301 17.84 15.54 -28.54
CA ASN A 301 18.62 16.62 -29.16
C ASN A 301 18.78 17.83 -28.24
N THR A 302 17.80 18.10 -27.36
CA THR A 302 17.82 19.26 -26.46
C THR A 302 18.11 18.91 -25.00
N GLY A 303 18.09 17.61 -24.65
CA GLY A 303 18.25 17.12 -23.28
C GLY A 303 17.05 17.41 -22.36
N LYS A 304 15.96 18.00 -22.87
CA LYS A 304 14.77 18.32 -22.06
C LYS A 304 13.92 17.08 -21.82
N GLY A 305 13.57 16.80 -20.57
CA GLY A 305 12.82 15.61 -20.17
C GLY A 305 11.33 15.58 -20.54
N TRP A 306 10.71 16.75 -20.74
CA TRP A 306 9.26 16.92 -20.98
C TRP A 306 9.03 17.81 -22.20
N ASP A 307 9.27 17.28 -23.40
CA ASP A 307 9.35 18.14 -24.59
C ASP A 307 8.65 17.56 -25.82
N GLN A 308 8.69 16.25 -26.03
CA GLN A 308 8.10 15.63 -27.21
C GLN A 308 6.79 14.90 -26.90
N SER A 309 5.85 14.99 -27.84
CA SER A 309 4.58 14.25 -27.80
C SER A 309 4.68 12.87 -28.45
N VAL A 310 3.67 12.04 -28.21
CA VAL A 310 3.57 10.71 -28.84
C VAL A 310 3.59 10.81 -30.37
N MET A 311 2.96 11.85 -30.93
CA MET A 311 2.96 12.11 -32.37
C MET A 311 4.35 12.48 -32.88
N GLN A 312 5.08 13.32 -32.16
CA GLN A 312 6.42 13.78 -32.57
C GLN A 312 7.45 12.65 -32.53
N ARG A 313 7.26 11.66 -31.67
CA ARG A 313 8.10 10.45 -31.56
C ARG A 313 7.67 9.32 -32.51
N ASN A 314 6.57 9.48 -33.24
CA ASN A 314 5.95 8.43 -34.04
C ASN A 314 5.65 7.15 -33.24
N TYR A 315 5.22 7.32 -31.99
CA TYR A 315 4.92 6.23 -31.05
C TYR A 315 3.46 5.81 -31.11
N GLN A 316 3.13 4.70 -30.48
CA GLN A 316 1.80 4.09 -30.51
C GLN A 316 0.95 4.48 -29.30
N VAL A 317 -0.37 4.35 -29.42
CA VAL A 317 -1.32 4.61 -28.33
C VAL A 317 -2.26 3.43 -28.21
N LEU A 318 -2.37 2.86 -27.02
CA LEU A 318 -3.31 1.79 -26.70
C LEU A 318 -4.45 2.35 -25.83
N LEU A 319 -5.66 2.39 -26.38
CA LEU A 319 -6.87 2.82 -25.69
C LEU A 319 -7.54 1.61 -25.04
N VAL A 320 -7.89 1.72 -23.76
CA VAL A 320 -8.64 0.69 -23.03
C VAL A 320 -9.79 1.34 -22.28
N SER A 321 -11.02 0.93 -22.56
CA SER A 321 -12.20 1.38 -21.81
C SER A 321 -12.12 0.93 -20.35
N GLN A 322 -12.23 1.85 -19.40
CA GLN A 322 -12.15 1.58 -17.97
C GLN A 322 -13.17 2.41 -17.18
N PHE A 323 -14.37 1.86 -17.01
CA PHE A 323 -15.45 2.51 -16.25
C PHE A 323 -15.14 2.66 -14.74
N THR A 324 -14.23 1.83 -14.21
CA THR A 324 -13.85 1.85 -12.80
C THR A 324 -13.05 3.10 -12.39
N LEU A 325 -12.62 3.93 -13.36
CA LEU A 325 -12.03 5.25 -13.07
C LEU A 325 -12.99 6.20 -12.34
N TYR A 326 -14.29 5.89 -12.35
CA TYR A 326 -15.33 6.58 -11.59
C TYR A 326 -15.72 5.88 -10.29
N GLY A 327 -14.99 4.84 -9.88
CA GLY A 327 -15.27 4.10 -8.67
C GLY A 327 -15.33 5.02 -7.46
N LEU A 328 -16.54 5.21 -6.94
CA LEU A 328 -16.79 5.85 -5.65
C LEU A 328 -17.08 4.76 -4.63
N LEU A 329 -16.57 4.90 -3.42
CA LEU A 329 -16.85 3.94 -2.35
C LEU A 329 -18.06 4.41 -1.55
N LYS A 330 -19.21 3.75 -1.74
CA LYS A 330 -20.39 3.92 -0.88
C LYS A 330 -20.32 2.90 0.24
N GLY A 331 -19.56 3.24 1.28
CA GLY A 331 -19.07 2.23 2.24
C GLY A 331 -17.92 1.45 1.59
N ASN A 332 -17.96 0.11 1.64
CA ASN A 332 -16.96 -0.74 0.95
C ASN A 332 -17.44 -1.23 -0.43
N LYS A 333 -18.66 -0.87 -0.83
CA LYS A 333 -19.19 -1.24 -2.14
C LYS A 333 -18.71 -0.23 -3.17
N PRO A 334 -18.04 -0.66 -4.25
CA PRO A 334 -17.75 0.23 -5.35
C PRO A 334 -19.05 0.60 -6.06
N ASP A 335 -19.18 1.89 -6.31
CA ASP A 335 -20.31 2.52 -6.96
C ASP A 335 -19.80 3.23 -8.22
N PHE A 336 -20.42 2.90 -9.35
CA PHE A 336 -20.06 3.40 -10.66
C PHE A 336 -21.26 4.08 -11.34
N HIS A 337 -22.26 4.53 -10.57
CA HIS A 337 -23.50 5.10 -11.11
C HIS A 337 -23.29 6.31 -12.03
N VAL A 338 -22.15 7.00 -11.93
CA VAL A 338 -21.81 8.14 -12.80
C VAL A 338 -21.16 7.71 -14.12
N ALA A 339 -20.77 6.44 -14.26
CA ALA A 339 -20.21 5.92 -15.50
C ALA A 339 -21.32 5.73 -16.55
N MET A 340 -20.99 6.00 -17.81
CA MET A 340 -21.92 5.83 -18.92
C MET A 340 -22.37 4.35 -19.04
N PRO A 341 -23.68 4.07 -19.15
CA PRO A 341 -24.20 2.72 -19.32
C PRO A 341 -23.62 2.02 -20.55
N PRO A 342 -23.40 0.68 -20.53
CA PRO A 342 -22.74 -0.06 -21.61
C PRO A 342 -23.36 0.13 -23.00
N GLU A 343 -24.69 0.28 -23.08
CA GLU A 343 -25.43 0.47 -24.34
C GLU A 343 -25.06 1.76 -25.05
N ARG A 344 -24.84 2.85 -24.29
CA ARG A 344 -24.38 4.14 -24.83
C ARG A 344 -22.86 4.20 -24.92
N ALA A 345 -22.17 3.61 -23.94
CA ALA A 345 -20.71 3.63 -23.85
C ALA A 345 -20.02 2.88 -24.99
N ARG A 346 -20.61 1.77 -25.49
CA ARG A 346 -20.02 0.99 -26.60
C ARG A 346 -19.90 1.80 -27.90
N PRO A 347 -20.98 2.39 -28.46
CA PRO A 347 -20.87 3.21 -29.68
C PRO A 347 -20.08 4.50 -29.43
N PHE A 348 -20.16 5.07 -28.23
CA PHE A 348 -19.42 6.28 -27.88
C PHE A 348 -17.90 6.04 -27.79
N TYR A 349 -17.49 4.93 -27.19
CA TYR A 349 -16.09 4.51 -27.15
C TYR A 349 -15.55 4.22 -28.56
N ALA A 350 -16.32 3.57 -29.43
CA ALA A 350 -15.93 3.35 -30.82
C ALA A 350 -15.69 4.68 -31.56
N SER A 351 -16.61 5.64 -31.41
CA SER A 351 -16.44 7.02 -31.92
C SER A 351 -15.16 7.68 -31.40
N LEU A 352 -14.85 7.52 -30.11
CA LEU A 352 -13.61 8.04 -29.53
C LEU A 352 -12.36 7.42 -30.19
N VAL A 353 -12.32 6.10 -30.36
CA VAL A 353 -11.19 5.42 -31.01
C VAL A 353 -11.02 5.91 -32.45
N ASP A 354 -12.11 6.10 -33.19
CA ASP A 354 -12.07 6.61 -34.56
C ASP A 354 -11.57 8.06 -34.62
N ARG A 355 -11.90 8.91 -33.63
CA ARG A 355 -11.32 10.26 -33.50
C ARG A 355 -9.80 10.22 -33.34
N PHE A 356 -9.26 9.29 -32.53
CA PHE A 356 -7.82 9.11 -32.39
C PHE A 356 -7.18 8.64 -33.70
N ARG A 357 -7.80 7.66 -34.39
CA ARG A 357 -7.32 7.16 -35.69
C ARG A 357 -7.29 8.26 -36.75
N ASN A 358 -8.30 9.12 -36.79
CA ASN A 358 -8.40 10.24 -37.73
C ASN A 358 -7.42 11.38 -37.43
N ALA A 359 -7.10 11.62 -36.16
CA ALA A 359 -6.23 12.73 -35.74
C ALA A 359 -4.73 12.42 -35.83
N TYR A 360 -4.33 11.15 -36.00
CA TYR A 360 -2.94 10.73 -35.98
C TYR A 360 -2.59 9.74 -37.11
N ASN A 361 -2.38 8.46 -36.78
CA ASN A 361 -2.13 7.38 -37.74
C ASN A 361 -2.95 6.17 -37.31
N THR A 362 -3.77 5.65 -38.22
CA THR A 362 -4.67 4.53 -37.98
C THR A 362 -3.93 3.29 -37.45
N ASP A 363 -2.72 3.02 -37.94
CA ASP A 363 -1.95 1.84 -37.54
C ASP A 363 -1.31 1.99 -36.15
N ALA A 364 -1.05 3.23 -35.73
CA ALA A 364 -0.43 3.53 -34.44
C ALA A 364 -1.44 3.57 -33.28
N ILE A 365 -2.74 3.69 -33.59
CA ILE A 365 -3.82 3.66 -32.60
C ILE A 365 -4.34 2.23 -32.48
N LYS A 366 -4.19 1.67 -31.29
CA LYS A 366 -4.63 0.34 -30.90
C LYS A 366 -5.70 0.44 -29.83
N ASP A 367 -6.62 -0.50 -29.81
CA ASP A 367 -7.69 -0.58 -28.81
C ASP A 367 -7.84 -1.99 -28.23
N GLY A 368 -8.46 -2.06 -27.06
CA GLY A 368 -8.96 -3.32 -26.49
C GLY A 368 -10.36 -3.66 -27.00
N VAL A 369 -10.90 -4.80 -26.56
CA VAL A 369 -12.30 -5.15 -26.85
C VAL A 369 -13.20 -4.63 -25.75
N PHE A 370 -14.05 -3.66 -26.11
CA PHE A 370 -15.00 -3.05 -25.18
C PHE A 370 -15.87 -4.10 -24.47
N GLY A 371 -15.92 -4.05 -23.14
CA GLY A 371 -16.74 -4.93 -22.31
C GLY A 371 -16.22 -6.37 -22.17
N ALA A 372 -15.09 -6.73 -22.78
CA ALA A 372 -14.47 -8.03 -22.59
C ALA A 372 -13.66 -8.11 -21.29
N MET A 373 -13.53 -9.32 -20.74
CA MET A 373 -12.61 -9.62 -19.64
C MET A 373 -11.16 -9.62 -20.16
N MET A 374 -10.55 -8.43 -20.13
CA MET A 374 -9.20 -8.19 -20.66
C MET A 374 -8.13 -8.36 -19.59
N LYS A 375 -7.04 -9.03 -19.95
CA LYS A 375 -5.76 -8.99 -19.25
C LYS A 375 -4.90 -7.91 -19.91
N VAL A 376 -4.64 -6.81 -19.19
CA VAL A 376 -3.79 -5.72 -19.67
C VAL A 376 -2.42 -5.86 -19.02
N SER A 377 -1.38 -6.03 -19.83
CA SER A 377 0.01 -6.05 -19.38
C SER A 377 0.72 -4.81 -19.88
N LEU A 378 1.54 -4.19 -19.05
CA LEU A 378 2.30 -2.99 -19.40
C LEU A 378 3.69 -3.02 -18.76
N VAL A 379 4.67 -2.48 -19.46
CA VAL A 379 6.00 -2.18 -18.92
C VAL A 379 6.11 -0.66 -18.87
N ASN A 380 6.09 -0.09 -17.66
CA ASN A 380 6.20 1.36 -17.48
C ASN A 380 7.57 1.86 -17.99
N ASP A 381 7.55 2.90 -18.81
CA ASP A 381 8.75 3.67 -19.16
C ASP A 381 8.87 4.83 -18.16
N GLY A 382 9.46 4.54 -17.00
CA GLY A 382 9.59 5.49 -15.91
C GLY A 382 8.29 5.75 -15.14
N PRO A 383 8.32 6.59 -14.09
CA PRO A 383 7.19 6.85 -13.21
C PRO A 383 6.25 7.94 -13.78
N VAL A 384 5.84 7.80 -15.04
CA VAL A 384 5.04 8.81 -15.75
C VAL A 384 3.59 8.35 -15.89
N THR A 385 2.72 8.90 -15.03
CA THR A 385 1.27 8.73 -15.09
C THR A 385 0.59 10.08 -14.99
N MET A 386 -0.29 10.38 -15.92
CA MET A 386 -1.06 11.63 -15.98
C MET A 386 -2.55 11.33 -15.92
N GLN A 387 -3.27 12.09 -15.10
CA GLN A 387 -4.73 12.05 -15.06
C GLN A 387 -5.28 13.29 -15.78
N LEU A 388 -6.20 13.07 -16.72
CA LEU A 388 -6.87 14.11 -17.48
C LEU A 388 -8.38 13.98 -17.27
N ASP A 389 -9.03 15.11 -16.95
CA ASP A 389 -10.48 15.23 -16.94
C ASP A 389 -10.88 16.25 -18.02
N SER A 390 -11.96 15.99 -18.78
CA SER A 390 -12.40 16.88 -19.87
C SER A 390 -12.91 18.23 -19.38
N GLN A 391 -13.47 18.26 -18.16
CA GLN A 391 -13.91 19.48 -17.49
C GLN A 391 -13.06 19.70 -16.24
N SER A 392 -12.50 20.91 -16.12
CA SER A 392 -11.75 21.29 -14.91
C SER A 392 -12.72 21.63 -13.76
N PRO A 393 -12.35 21.43 -12.48
CA PRO A 393 -13.15 21.86 -11.33
C PRO A 393 -13.45 23.37 -11.24
N LYS A 394 -13.01 24.18 -12.21
CA LYS A 394 -13.15 25.65 -12.25
C LYS A 394 -14.41 26.14 -12.98
N SER A 395 -15.16 25.29 -13.69
CA SER A 395 -16.36 25.72 -14.44
C SER A 395 -17.65 25.75 -13.62
N ALA A 396 -17.62 25.41 -12.32
CA ALA A 396 -18.78 25.45 -11.42
C ALA A 396 -18.88 26.75 -10.59
N GLU A 397 -18.07 27.78 -10.89
CA GLU A 397 -18.03 29.07 -10.19
C GLU A 397 -18.31 30.26 -11.14
N ALA A 398 -19.07 30.05 -12.22
CA ALA A 398 -19.62 31.13 -13.06
C ALA A 398 -21.13 31.26 -12.88
#